data_AF-A0A7X9JMW3-F1
#
_entry.id   AF-A0A7X9JMW3-F1
#
_cell.length_a   1.000
_cell.length_b   1.000
_cell.length_c   1.000
_cell.angle_alpha   90.00
_cell.angle_beta   90.00
_cell.angle_gamma   90.00
#
_symmetry.space_group_name_H-M   'P 1'
#
loop_
_entity.id
_entity.type
_entity.pdbx_description
1 polymer ?
#
loop_
_entity_poly.entity_id
_entity_poly.type
_entity_poly.pdbx_seq_one_letter_code
_entity_poly.pdbx_strand_id
1 'polypeptide(L)' 'MIKKILLIGATGQIGSELTLALRKIYGNENVIASGIENPCEKLLESGIYEHVDIL' A
#
# COMPACT_ATOMS: atom_id res chain seq x y z
N MET A 1 -1.43 19.81 -7.54
CA MET A 1 -0.64 18.62 -7.87
C MET A 1 -1.07 17.49 -6.93
N ILE A 2 -1.50 16.34 -7.45
CA ILE A 2 -1.91 15.21 -6.61
C ILE A 2 -0.65 14.56 -6.04
N LYS A 3 -0.58 14.37 -4.71
CA LYS A 3 0.57 13.75 -4.04
C LYS A 3 0.48 12.22 -4.19
N LYS A 4 1.52 11.59 -4.72
CA LYS A 4 1.69 10.13 -4.69
C LYS A 4 2.30 9.71 -3.34
N ILE A 5 1.80 8.63 -2.77
CA ILE A 5 2.24 8.05 -1.50
C ILE A 5 2.80 6.67 -1.79
N LEU A 6 4.06 6.43 -1.42
CA LEU A 6 4.65 5.09 -1.34
C LEU A 6 4.69 4.68 0.14
N LEU A 7 4.05 3.57 0.47
CA LEU A 7 4.04 3.02 1.83
C LEU A 7 4.88 1.76 1.89
N ILE A 8 6.04 1.83 2.54
CA ILE A 8 6.94 0.70 2.77
C ILE A 8 6.52 -0.01 4.07
N GLY A 9 6.60 -1.34 4.12
CA GLY A 9 6.10 -2.13 5.25
C GLY A 9 4.57 -2.23 5.26
N ALA A 10 3.94 -2.15 4.09
CA ALA A 10 2.49 -2.14 3.93
C ALA A 10 1.81 -3.48 4.24
N THR A 11 2.55 -4.59 4.29
CA THR A 11 2.00 -5.94 4.52
C THR A 11 1.76 -6.26 6.00
N GLY A 12 2.32 -5.47 6.92
CA GLY A 12 2.11 -5.67 8.36
C GLY A 12 0.70 -5.32 8.82
N GLN A 13 0.41 -5.58 10.10
CA GLN A 13 -0.89 -5.30 10.73
C GLN A 13 -1.32 -3.84 10.53
N ILE A 14 -0.45 -2.89 10.91
CA ILE A 14 -0.72 -1.46 10.79
C ILE A 14 -0.65 -1.01 9.32
N GLY A 15 0.35 -1.50 8.58
CA GLY A 15 0.56 -1.14 7.18
C GLY A 15 -0.63 -1.45 6.29
N SER A 16 -1.30 -2.59 6.53
CA SER A 16 -2.42 -3.03 5.72
C SER A 16 -3.65 -2.15 5.93
N GLU A 17 -4.00 -1.86 7.18
CA GLU A 17 -5.13 -0.98 7.51
C GLU A 17 -4.87 0.46 7.07
N LEU A 18 -3.65 0.95 7.28
CA LEU A 18 -3.24 2.30 6.87
C LEU A 18 -3.30 2.45 5.34
N THR A 19 -2.85 1.47 4.58
CA THR A 19 -2.96 1.47 3.11
C THR A 19 -4.41 1.67 2.67
N LEU A 20 -5.33 0.89 3.24
CA LEU A 20 -6.76 0.98 2.90
C LEU A 20 -7.35 2.34 3.29
N ALA A 21 -6.96 2.88 4.45
CA ALA A 21 -7.41 4.20 4.89
C ALA A 21 -6.88 5.31 3.98
N LEU A 22 -5.59 5.28 3.62
CA LEU A 22 -4.98 6.26 2.71
C LEU A 22 -5.61 6.19 1.32
N ARG A 23 -5.88 4.99 0.79
CA ARG A 23 -6.55 4.82 -0.51
C ARG A 23 -7.95 5.43 -0.55
N LYS A 24 -8.70 5.35 0.55
CA LYS A 24 -10.01 6.03 0.68
C LYS A 24 -9.90 7.56 0.64
N ILE A 25 -8.82 8.12 1.18
CA ILE A 25 -8.61 9.57 1.28
C ILE A 25 -7.98 10.14 0.01
N TYR A 26 -7.01 9.43 -0.56
CA TYR A 26 -6.14 9.92 -1.63
C TYR A 26 -6.38 9.26 -2.99
N GLY A 27 -7.18 8.20 -3.06
CA GLY A 27 -7.43 7.42 -4.29
C GLY A 27 -6.51 6.20 -4.40
N ASN A 28 -7.05 5.10 -4.93
CA ASN A 28 -6.35 3.82 -5.06
C ASN A 28 -5.08 3.93 -5.91
N GLU A 29 -5.14 4.76 -6.96
CA GLU A 29 -4.04 5.01 -7.88
C GLU A 29 -2.93 5.88 -7.28
N ASN A 30 -3.20 6.58 -6.16
CA ASN A 30 -2.26 7.52 -5.55
C ASN A 30 -1.51 6.93 -4.34
N VAL A 31 -1.85 5.72 -3.91
CA VAL A 31 -1.20 5.02 -2.80
C VAL A 31 -0.66 3.68 -3.28
N ILE A 32 0.67 3.61 -3.37
CA ILE A 32 1.43 2.43 -3.73
C ILE A 32 1.82 1.74 -2.43
N ALA A 33 1.28 0.54 -2.21
CA ALA A 33 1.66 -0.30 -1.08
C ALA A 33 2.92 -1.08 -1.44
N SER A 34 3.78 -1.34 -0.46
CA SER A 34 5.03 -2.07 -0.72
C SER A 34 5.52 -2.87 0.48
N GLY A 35 6.15 -4.02 0.20
CA GLY A 35 6.79 -4.88 1.18
C GLY A 35 7.56 -6.02 0.53
N ILE A 36 8.15 -6.88 1.37
CA ILE A 36 8.91 -8.07 0.95
C ILE A 36 7.99 -9.31 0.95
N GLU A 37 6.99 -9.33 1.84
CA GLU A 37 6.06 -10.46 1.99
C GLU A 37 4.88 -10.36 1.03
N ASN A 38 4.18 -11.48 0.83
CA ASN A 38 2.93 -11.47 0.08
C ASN A 38 1.84 -10.71 0.86
N PRO A 39 1.24 -9.65 0.28
CA PRO A 39 0.11 -8.95 0.89
C PRO A 39 -1.14 -9.83 0.95
N CYS A 40 -2.07 -9.49 1.84
CA CYS A 40 -3.38 -10.14 1.86
C CYS A 40 -4.19 -9.79 0.61
N GLU A 41 -5.11 -10.68 0.21
CA GLU A 41 -5.96 -10.52 -0.98
C GLU A 41 -6.68 -9.17 -1.01
N LYS A 42 -7.25 -8.76 0.14
CA LYS A 42 -7.90 -7.45 0.30
C LYS A 42 -6.99 -6.26 -0.03
N LEU A 43 -5.71 -6.34 0.30
CA LEU A 43 -4.75 -5.26 0.03
C LEU A 43 -4.32 -5.26 -1.45
N LEU A 44 -4.19 -6.44 -2.06
CA LEU A 44 -3.94 -6.59 -3.50
C LEU A 44 -5.09 -6.05 -4.34
N GLU A 45 -6.32 -6.45 -4.02
CA GLU A 45 -7.52 -6.06 -4.77
C GLU A 45 -7.84 -4.57 -4.66
N SER A 46 -7.36 -3.90 -3.61
CA SER A 46 -7.68 -2.49 -3.38
C SER A 46 -6.80 -1.51 -4.14
N GLY A 47 -5.73 -1.94 -4.83
CA GLY A 47 -4.91 -1.04 -5.65
C GLY A 47 -3.45 -1.48 -5.80
N ILE A 48 -2.60 -0.55 -6.25
CA ILE A 48 -1.21 -0.83 -6.67
C ILE A 48 -0.37 -1.34 -5.48
N TYR A 49 0.23 -2.51 -5.65
CA TYR A 49 1.21 -3.07 -4.73
C TYR A 49 2.51 -3.35 -5.51
N GLU A 50 3.64 -2.96 -4.94
CA GLU A 50 4.98 -3.20 -5.50
C GLU A 50 5.85 -3.92 -4.50
N HIS A 51 6.43 -5.05 -4.92
CA HIS A 51 7.44 -5.72 -4.11
C HIS A 51 8.71 -4.85 -4.09
N VAL A 52 9.16 -4.46 -2.90
CA VAL A 52 10.39 -3.69 -2.72
C VAL A 52 11.16 -4.28 -1.55
N ASP A 53 12.40 -4.63 -1.82
CA ASP A 53 13.41 -4.97 -0.82
C ASP A 53 14.34 -3.76 -0.64
N ILE A 54 14.47 -3.29 0.60
CA ILE A 54 15.26 -2.10 0.97
C ILE A 54 16.41 -2.43 1.92
N LEU A 55 16.72 -3.71 2.10
CA LEU A 55 17.86 -4.21 2.89
C LEU A 55 19.17 -4.22 2.10
#